data_AF-A0A0S7EXI1-F1
#
_entry.id   AF-A0A0S7EXI1-F1
#
_cell.length_a   1.000
_cell.length_b   1.000
_cell.length_c   1.000
_cell.angle_alpha   90.00
_cell.angle_beta   90.00
_cell.angle_gamma   90.00
#
_symmetry.space_group_name_H-M   'P 1'
#
loop_
_entity.id
_entity.type
_entity.pdbx_description
1 polymer ?
#
loop_
_entity_poly.entity_id
_entity_poly.type
_entity_poly.pdbx_seq_one_letter_code
_entity_poly.pdbx_strand_id
1 'polypeptide(L)'
;LQDLIFYFRPPEEELEHEEKQTKLRSLRNRQNLFQEEGMITIVLECIDRLNVYNTAAHFSEFAGEEAAESWKEIVNLLYELLASLIRGNRSNCALFCDNLDWLVSKLDRLEASSGILEVLYCVLIESPEVQLV
;
A
#
# COMPACT_ATOMS: atom_id res chain seq x y z
N LEU A 1 -9.02 3.88 7.68
CA LEU A 1 -7.69 3.56 7.10
C LEU A 1 -6.64 3.36 8.18
N GLN A 2 -6.48 4.32 9.09
CA GLN A 2 -5.53 4.23 10.21
C GLN A 2 -5.69 2.94 11.05
N ASP A 3 -6.92 2.54 11.38
CA ASP A 3 -7.14 1.29 12.12
C ASP A 3 -6.68 0.04 11.36
N LEU A 4 -6.83 0.03 10.03
CA LEU A 4 -6.36 -1.08 9.19
C LEU A 4 -4.83 -1.09 9.12
N ILE A 5 -4.20 0.07 8.96
CA ILE A 5 -2.74 0.21 8.99
C ILE A 5 -2.20 -0.32 10.32
N PHE A 6 -2.83 0.04 11.43
CA PHE A 6 -2.49 -0.47 12.75
C PHE A 6 -2.71 -1.99 12.85
N TYR A 7 -3.83 -2.49 12.33
CA TYR A 7 -4.15 -3.91 12.31
C TYR A 7 -3.08 -4.73 11.57
N PHE A 8 -2.55 -4.23 10.47
CA PHE A 8 -1.51 -4.90 9.66
C PHE A 8 -0.07 -4.55 10.08
N ARG A 9 0.13 -3.85 11.20
CA ARG A 9 1.45 -3.48 11.67
C ARG A 9 2.31 -4.73 11.93
N PRO A 10 3.58 -4.77 11.46
CA PRO A 10 4.52 -5.82 11.82
C PRO A 10 4.76 -5.90 13.33
N PRO A 11 5.09 -7.09 13.87
CA PRO A 11 5.53 -7.20 15.26
C PRO A 11 6.84 -6.42 15.49
N GLU A 12 7.00 -5.90 16.70
CA GLU A 12 8.21 -5.20 17.15
C GLU A 12 9.48 -6.04 16.97
N GLU A 13 10.61 -5.37 16.73
CA GLU A 13 11.86 -6.07 16.44
C GLU A 13 12.44 -6.73 17.68
N GLU A 14 12.20 -6.17 18.87
CA GLU A 14 12.70 -6.61 20.16
C GLU A 14 11.96 -7.85 20.73
N LEU A 15 10.90 -8.33 20.08
CA LEU A 15 10.17 -9.52 20.51
C LEU A 15 11.03 -10.79 20.40
N GLU A 16 10.80 -11.72 21.33
CA GLU A 16 11.43 -13.04 21.30
C GLU A 16 11.14 -13.75 19.95
N HIS A 17 12.14 -14.45 19.42
CA HIS A 17 12.05 -15.07 18.09
C HIS A 17 10.81 -15.96 17.91
N GLU A 18 10.46 -16.77 18.91
CA GLU A 18 9.30 -17.66 18.84
C GLU A 18 7.97 -16.89 18.77
N GLU A 19 7.82 -15.87 19.61
CA GLU A 19 6.64 -15.00 19.62
C GLU A 19 6.54 -14.21 18.30
N LYS A 20 7.66 -13.66 17.82
CA LYS A 20 7.76 -12.92 16.57
C LYS A 20 7.33 -13.78 15.37
N GLN A 21 7.82 -15.02 15.27
CA GLN A 21 7.44 -15.94 14.19
C GLN A 21 5.94 -16.30 14.23
N THR A 22 5.35 -16.38 15.42
CA THR A 22 3.92 -16.63 15.57
C THR A 22 3.08 -15.43 15.13
N LYS A 23 3.46 -14.21 15.52
CA LYS A 23 2.80 -12.97 15.07
C LYS A 23 2.94 -12.76 13.57
N LEU A 24 4.10 -13.04 12.98
CA LEU A 24 4.31 -12.95 11.51
C LEU A 24 3.41 -13.92 10.74
N ARG A 25 3.25 -15.17 11.22
CA ARG A 25 2.31 -16.12 10.62
C ARG A 25 0.87 -15.63 10.69
N SER A 26 0.45 -15.09 11.84
CA SER A 26 -0.89 -14.50 12.01
C SER A 26 -1.10 -13.28 11.10
N LEU A 27 -0.10 -12.41 10.98
CA LEU A 27 -0.14 -11.25 10.07
C LEU A 27 -0.33 -11.68 8.62
N ARG A 28 0.47 -12.64 8.14
CA ARG A 28 0.35 -13.17 6.79
C ARG A 28 -1.02 -13.80 6.51
N ASN A 29 -1.57 -14.55 7.47
CA ASN A 29 -2.91 -15.11 7.32
C ASN A 29 -3.97 -14.01 7.13
N ARG A 30 -3.88 -12.92 7.89
CA ARG A 30 -4.79 -11.78 7.75
C ARG A 30 -4.61 -11.06 6.41
N GLN A 31 -3.37 -10.89 5.94
CA GLN A 31 -3.09 -10.33 4.62
C GLN A 31 -3.66 -11.19 3.48
N ASN A 32 -3.55 -12.52 3.59
CA ASN A 32 -4.10 -13.45 2.59
C ASN A 32 -5.63 -13.41 2.55
N LEU A 33 -6.31 -13.32 3.69
CA LEU A 33 -7.77 -13.17 3.72
C LEU A 33 -8.23 -11.92 2.97
N PHE A 34 -7.50 -10.80 3.10
CA PHE A 34 -7.80 -9.57 2.36
C PHE A 34 -7.57 -9.73 0.85
N GLN A 35 -6.54 -10.49 0.47
CA GLN A 35 -6.26 -10.81 -0.93
C GLN A 35 -7.38 -11.68 -1.54
N GLU A 36 -7.80 -12.74 -0.84
CA GLU A 36 -8.84 -13.68 -1.29
C GLU A 36 -10.19 -12.98 -1.52
N GLU A 37 -10.52 -12.00 -0.69
CA GLU A 37 -11.73 -11.18 -0.82
C GLU A 37 -11.59 -10.05 -1.87
N GLY A 38 -10.45 -9.94 -2.56
CA GLY A 38 -10.21 -8.92 -3.59
C GLY A 38 -10.05 -7.50 -3.04
N MET A 39 -9.75 -7.34 -1.75
CA MET A 39 -9.65 -6.02 -1.09
C MET A 39 -8.52 -5.17 -1.66
N ILE A 40 -7.43 -5.80 -2.11
CA ILE A 40 -6.31 -5.10 -2.76
C ILE A 40 -6.78 -4.36 -4.01
N THR A 41 -7.59 -5.00 -4.86
CA THR A 41 -8.14 -4.39 -6.08
C THR A 41 -8.98 -3.17 -5.76
N ILE A 42 -9.81 -3.24 -4.71
CA ILE A 42 -10.63 -2.11 -4.26
C ILE A 42 -9.76 -0.92 -3.83
N VAL A 43 -8.66 -1.18 -3.09
CA VAL A 43 -7.72 -0.13 -2.69
C VAL A 43 -7.05 0.51 -3.91
N LEU A 44 -6.65 -0.29 -4.89
CA LEU A 44 -6.06 0.19 -6.15
C LEU A 44 -7.04 1.05 -6.95
N GLU A 45 -8.30 0.63 -7.07
CA GLU A 45 -9.33 1.42 -7.74
C GLU A 45 -9.58 2.77 -7.05
N CYS A 46 -9.57 2.81 -5.71
CA CYS A 46 -9.66 4.05 -4.95
C CYS A 46 -8.49 4.98 -5.26
N ILE A 47 -7.27 4.44 -5.27
CA ILE A 47 -6.06 5.20 -5.63
C ILE A 47 -6.17 5.73 -7.06
N ASP A 48 -6.61 4.91 -8.02
CA ASP A 48 -6.74 5.34 -9.41
C ASP A 48 -7.74 6.48 -9.60
N ARG A 49 -8.89 6.41 -8.94
CA ARG A 49 -9.90 7.49 -9.00
C ARG A 49 -9.41 8.79 -8.39
N LEU A 50 -8.60 8.72 -7.34
CA LEU A 50 -8.02 9.90 -6.67
C LEU A 50 -6.80 10.46 -7.41
N ASN A 51 -6.06 9.62 -8.12
CA ASN A 51 -4.87 10.01 -8.89
C ASN A 51 -5.18 10.69 -10.24
N VAL A 52 -6.46 10.81 -10.62
CA VAL A 52 -6.87 11.67 -11.73
C VAL A 52 -6.62 13.14 -11.40
N TYR A 53 -6.63 13.50 -10.12
CA TYR A 53 -6.44 14.86 -9.66
C TYR A 53 -4.96 15.15 -9.41
N ASN A 54 -4.41 16.17 -10.07
CA ASN A 54 -2.98 16.49 -9.97
C ASN A 54 -2.65 17.35 -8.73
N THR A 55 -3.63 18.06 -8.16
CA THR A 55 -3.44 18.95 -7.00
C THR A 55 -4.72 19.00 -6.15
N ALA A 56 -4.58 19.41 -4.89
CA ALA A 56 -5.73 19.68 -4.02
C ALA A 56 -6.64 20.78 -4.60
N ALA A 57 -6.05 21.80 -5.25
CA ALA A 57 -6.81 22.84 -5.95
C ALA A 57 -7.64 22.28 -7.12
N HIS A 58 -7.10 21.34 -7.89
CA HIS A 58 -7.88 20.67 -8.93
C HIS A 58 -8.99 19.80 -8.33
N PHE A 59 -8.75 19.14 -7.19
CA PHE A 59 -9.78 18.36 -6.50
C PHE A 59 -10.90 19.25 -5.92
N SER A 60 -10.56 20.44 -5.41
CA SER A 60 -11.54 21.35 -4.80
C SER A 60 -12.57 21.87 -5.80
N GLU A 61 -12.22 21.97 -7.09
CA GLU A 61 -13.15 22.34 -8.15
C GLU A 61 -14.32 21.36 -8.30
N PHE A 62 -14.15 20.09 -7.90
CA PHE A 62 -15.17 19.04 -8.03
C PHE A 62 -15.83 18.65 -6.69
N ALA A 63 -15.05 18.64 -5.61
CA ALA A 63 -15.51 18.14 -4.30
C ALA A 63 -15.59 19.23 -3.21
N GLY A 64 -15.17 20.46 -3.50
CA GLY A 64 -15.11 21.56 -2.55
C GLY A 64 -13.79 21.66 -1.78
N GLU A 65 -13.53 22.83 -1.19
CA GLU A 65 -12.28 23.14 -0.47
C GLU A 65 -12.10 22.25 0.77
N GLU A 66 -13.15 22.05 1.56
CA GLU A 66 -13.10 21.21 2.77
C GLU A 66 -12.66 19.76 2.47
N ALA A 67 -13.17 19.18 1.37
CA ALA A 67 -12.77 17.84 0.96
C ALA A 67 -11.33 17.80 0.40
N ALA A 68 -10.89 18.89 -0.24
CA ALA A 68 -9.54 19.00 -0.79
C ALA A 68 -8.46 19.11 0.28
N GLU A 69 -8.79 19.66 1.46
CA GLU A 69 -7.86 19.69 2.60
C GLU A 69 -7.46 18.28 3.05
N SER A 70 -8.41 17.33 3.02
CA SER A 70 -8.15 15.93 3.40
C SER A 70 -7.63 15.05 2.26
N TRP A 71 -7.70 15.51 1.00
CA TRP A 71 -7.40 14.68 -0.18
C TRP A 71 -5.99 14.05 -0.12
N LYS A 72 -4.97 14.87 0.14
CA LYS A 72 -3.57 14.41 0.19
C LYS A 72 -3.36 13.40 1.32
N GLU A 73 -3.99 13.62 2.47
CA GLU A 73 -3.91 12.72 3.62
C GLU A 73 -4.54 11.35 3.30
N ILE A 74 -5.72 11.34 2.68
CA ILE A 74 -6.41 10.10 2.28
C ILE A 74 -5.57 9.31 1.28
N VAL A 75 -5.00 9.97 0.26
CA VAL A 75 -4.13 9.32 -0.72
C VAL A 75 -2.92 8.69 -0.04
N ASN A 76 -2.28 9.39 0.89
CA ASN A 76 -1.14 8.84 1.65
C ASN A 76 -1.54 7.61 2.48
N LEU A 77 -2.65 7.67 3.20
CA LEU A 77 -3.16 6.55 4.01
C LEU A 77 -3.51 5.32 3.14
N LEU A 78 -3.96 5.51 1.90
CA LEU A 78 -4.20 4.41 0.97
C LEU A 78 -2.89 3.72 0.56
N TYR A 79 -1.84 4.50 0.27
CA TYR A 79 -0.51 3.93 -0.04
C TYR A 79 0.13 3.24 1.17
N GLU A 80 0.00 3.80 2.38
CA GLU A 80 0.48 3.16 3.62
C GLU A 80 -0.26 1.84 3.92
N LEU A 81 -1.57 1.81 3.72
CA LEU A 81 -2.35 0.58 3.83
C LEU A 81 -1.88 -0.46 2.82
N LEU A 82 -1.63 -0.03 1.58
CA LEU A 82 -1.13 -0.91 0.53
C LEU A 82 0.23 -1.52 0.89
N ALA A 83 1.17 -0.70 1.39
CA ALA A 83 2.46 -1.18 1.88
C ALA A 83 2.30 -2.23 3.00
N SER A 84 1.37 -1.98 3.93
CA SER A 84 1.07 -2.87 5.06
C SER A 84 0.48 -4.22 4.63
N LEU A 85 -0.25 -4.26 3.52
CA LEU A 85 -0.82 -5.49 2.95
C LEU A 85 0.22 -6.34 2.21
N ILE A 86 1.28 -5.73 1.69
CA ILE A 86 2.29 -6.39 0.83
C ILE A 86 3.51 -6.85 1.63
N ARG A 87 3.95 -6.04 2.60
CA ARG A 87 5.17 -6.28 3.39
C ARG A 87 5.19 -7.69 4.00
N GLY A 88 6.30 -8.41 3.78
CA GLY A 88 6.55 -9.73 4.36
C GLY A 88 5.66 -10.84 3.78
N ASN A 89 4.97 -10.59 2.66
CA ASN A 89 4.10 -11.55 2.02
C ASN A 89 4.38 -11.67 0.52
N ARG A 90 5.26 -12.61 0.16
CA ARG A 90 5.66 -12.89 -1.22
C ARG A 90 4.49 -13.13 -2.17
N SER A 91 3.40 -13.76 -1.72
CA SER A 91 2.21 -14.00 -2.54
C SER A 91 1.56 -12.69 -3.00
N ASN A 92 1.42 -11.74 -2.07
CA ASN A 92 0.89 -10.42 -2.36
C ASN A 92 1.87 -9.61 -3.23
N CYS A 93 3.18 -9.73 -2.99
CA CYS A 93 4.20 -9.07 -3.81
C CYS A 93 4.17 -9.54 -5.27
N ALA A 94 3.99 -10.85 -5.51
CA ALA A 94 3.91 -11.42 -6.85
C ALA A 94 2.72 -10.85 -7.64
N LEU A 95 1.55 -10.70 -7.01
CA LEU A 95 0.40 -10.04 -7.65
C LEU A 95 0.67 -8.57 -7.99
N PHE A 96 1.52 -7.90 -7.21
CA PHE A 96 1.92 -6.53 -7.47
C PHE A 96 2.96 -6.39 -8.57
N CYS A 97 3.70 -7.44 -8.91
CA CYS A 97 4.67 -7.41 -10.01
C CYS A 97 3.96 -7.11 -11.34
N ASP A 98 2.77 -7.67 -11.56
CA ASP A 98 1.95 -7.39 -12.74
C ASP A 98 1.43 -5.94 -12.78
N ASN A 99 1.42 -5.26 -11.62
CA ASN A 99 1.00 -3.86 -11.46
C ASN A 99 2.19 -2.91 -11.25
N LEU A 100 3.43 -3.36 -11.48
CA LEU A 100 4.63 -2.57 -11.21
C LEU A 100 4.71 -1.35 -12.13
N ASP A 101 4.45 -1.52 -13.44
CA ASP A 101 4.40 -0.42 -14.41
C ASP A 101 3.36 0.64 -14.01
N TRP A 102 2.20 0.19 -13.50
CA TRP A 102 1.18 1.09 -12.97
C TRP A 102 1.72 1.87 -11.77
N LEU A 103 2.34 1.20 -10.79
CA LEU A 103 2.85 1.83 -9.58
C LEU A 103 3.97 2.85 -9.90
N VAL A 104 4.87 2.47 -10.81
CA VAL A 104 5.95 3.34 -11.30
C VAL A 104 5.39 4.55 -12.05
N SER A 105 4.33 4.38 -12.86
CA SER A 105 3.69 5.51 -13.56
C SER A 105 3.10 6.57 -12.61
N LYS A 106 2.81 6.20 -11.36
CA LYS A 106 2.31 7.14 -10.34
C LYS A 106 3.44 7.88 -9.60
N LEU A 107 4.67 7.34 -9.60
CA LEU A 107 5.85 8.02 -9.02
C LEU A 107 6.17 9.34 -9.72
N ASP A 108 6.03 9.37 -11.04
CA ASP A 108 6.35 10.57 -11.84
C ASP A 108 5.39 11.74 -11.60
N ARG A 109 4.23 11.47 -10.97
CA ARG A 109 3.12 12.43 -10.88
C ARG A 109 2.88 12.96 -9.46
N LEU A 110 3.47 12.34 -8.45
CA LEU A 110 3.29 12.70 -7.04
C LEU A 110 4.62 13.17 -6.44
N GLU A 111 4.58 14.16 -5.54
CA GLU A 111 5.60 14.30 -4.50
C GLU A 111 5.66 12.94 -3.78
N ALA A 112 6.66 12.12 -4.11
CA ALA A 112 6.70 10.70 -3.73
C ALA A 112 6.41 10.55 -2.23
N SER A 113 5.20 10.09 -1.92
CA SER A 113 4.78 9.87 -0.55
C SER A 113 5.57 8.69 0.02
N SER A 114 5.85 8.71 1.33
CA SER A 114 6.58 7.61 1.98
C SER A 114 5.98 6.23 1.64
N GLY A 115 4.65 6.16 1.51
CA GLY A 115 3.92 4.93 1.20
C GLY A 115 4.23 4.34 -0.18
N ILE A 116 4.31 5.14 -1.26
CA ILE A 116 4.56 4.56 -2.60
C ILE A 116 5.98 3.96 -2.71
N LEU A 117 6.97 4.62 -2.10
CA LEU A 117 8.35 4.12 -2.03
C LEU A 117 8.43 2.84 -1.19
N GLU A 118 7.67 2.77 -0.10
CA GLU A 118 7.59 1.59 0.76
C GLU A 118 6.95 0.40 0.04
N VAL A 119 5.90 0.62 -0.77
CA VAL A 119 5.31 -0.41 -1.63
C VAL A 119 6.33 -0.94 -2.63
N LEU A 120 7.02 -0.06 -3.35
CA LEU A 120 8.06 -0.45 -4.33
C LEU A 120 9.18 -1.25 -3.67
N TYR A 121 9.66 -0.78 -2.52
CA TYR A 121 10.69 -1.45 -1.74
C TYR A 121 10.26 -2.87 -1.33
N CYS A 122 9.02 -3.03 -0.86
CA CYS A 122 8.49 -4.35 -0.49
C CYS A 122 8.42 -5.29 -1.69
N VAL A 123 7.97 -4.82 -2.84
CA VAL A 123 7.89 -5.65 -4.06
C VAL A 123 9.28 -6.05 -4.56
N LEU A 124 10.24 -5.11 -4.58
CA LEU A 124 11.61 -5.34 -5.08
C LEU A 124 12.46 -6.29 -4.23
N ILE A 125 12.18 -6.39 -2.92
CA ILE A 125 12.95 -7.23 -2.00
C ILE A 125 12.33 -8.62 -1.85
N GLU A 126 11.01 -8.71 -1.83
CA GLU A 126 10.31 -9.95 -1.53
C GLU A 126 9.99 -10.78 -2.79
N SER A 127 10.08 -10.20 -3.99
CA SER A 127 10.02 -10.94 -5.25
C SER A 127 11.42 -11.01 -5.90
N PRO A 128 12.06 -12.20 -5.92
CA PRO A 128 13.26 -12.41 -6.71
C PRO A 128 13.00 -12.39 -8.23
N GLU A 129 11.74 -12.43 -8.67
CA GLU A 129 11.38 -12.34 -10.09
C GLU A 129 11.67 -10.94 -10.67
N VAL A 130 11.56 -9.88 -9.85
CA VAL A 130 11.85 -8.49 -10.28
C VAL A 130 13.35 -8.20 -10.38
N GLN A 131 14.20 -8.97 -9.68
CA GLN A 131 15.66 -8.80 -9.71
C GLN A 131 16.34 -9.47 -10.91
N LEU A 132 15.59 -10.15 -11.78
CA LEU A 132 16.11 -10.90 -12.93
C LEU A 132 15.77 -10.28 -14.31
N VAL A 133 15.34 -9.01 -14.34
CA VAL A 133 15.14 -8.25 -15.59
C VAL A 133 16.25 -7.23 -15.78
#